data_AF-A0A7G9G6X5-F1
#
_entry.id   AF-A0A7G9G6X5-F1
#
_cell.length_a   1.000
_cell.length_b   1.000
_cell.length_c   1.000
_cell.angle_alpha   90.00
_cell.angle_beta   90.00
_cell.angle_gamma   90.00
#
_symmetry.space_group_name_H-M   'P 1'
#
loop_
_entity.id
_entity.type
_entity.pdbx_description
1 polymer ?
#
loop_
_entity_poly.entity_id
_entity_poly.type
_entity_poly.pdbx_seq_one_letter_code
_entity_poly.pdbx_strand_id
1 'polypeptide(L)'
;MKVTEDKFLDMFTSDTFSIDSETADEILRYIARFYESTGRHRYHIISRYVNKKMEQGQDIIEYLLYNIHDTILYLDIVIAHSPDSFKDIFEENESSVAEIKLKLEKLYDHIALEEERLIKNSQIMGFSKMEIQNNVMNEFNVSIDKFQKKTDEISNTLNANIITVVGLFSAIIFVFFGGITGMSSVIKGIFDLKTKDDIIIPLIVLTFIGFVIFNVIFLLLYSIAKIVNKNIGLTIALPRANFYSIHDDIGNETYAVCEDDRLLKAFDDIKKARRYQKRKRFLSVTFSWLCRCIKRVLLRYPYVALMNVVFVSIFLILYSQL
;
A
#
# COMPACT_ATOMS: atom_id res chain seq x y z
N MET A 1 -30.27 -52.05 -24.63
CA MET A 1 -29.81 -50.92 -23.78
C MET A 1 -28.54 -50.38 -24.42
N LYS A 2 -28.48 -49.10 -24.83
CA LYS A 2 -27.28 -48.55 -25.49
C LYS A 2 -26.10 -48.59 -24.51
N VAL A 3 -25.04 -49.32 -24.86
CA VAL A 3 -23.78 -49.32 -24.10
C VAL A 3 -23.12 -47.96 -24.32
N THR A 4 -22.85 -47.24 -23.24
CA THR A 4 -22.17 -45.94 -23.29
C THR A 4 -20.65 -46.15 -23.27
N GLU A 5 -19.90 -45.30 -23.97
CA GLU A 5 -18.42 -45.32 -23.98
C GLU A 5 -17.82 -45.38 -22.56
N ASP A 6 -18.34 -44.61 -21.60
CA ASP A 6 -17.85 -44.64 -20.21
C ASP A 6 -17.97 -46.05 -19.59
N LYS A 7 -19.10 -46.75 -19.84
CA LYS A 7 -19.32 -48.12 -19.34
C LYS A 7 -18.48 -49.16 -20.08
N PHE A 8 -18.17 -48.89 -21.34
CA PHE A 8 -17.26 -49.72 -22.12
C PHE A 8 -15.83 -49.60 -21.58
N LEU A 9 -15.38 -48.38 -21.27
CA LEU A 9 -14.07 -48.13 -20.68
C LEU A 9 -13.97 -48.64 -19.24
N ASP A 10 -15.06 -48.58 -18.46
CA ASP A 10 -15.08 -49.09 -17.09
C ASP A 10 -14.79 -50.61 -17.03
N MET A 11 -15.15 -51.38 -18.07
CA MET A 11 -14.84 -52.82 -18.17
C MET A 11 -13.33 -53.08 -18.04
N PHE A 12 -12.52 -52.27 -18.72
CA PHE A 12 -11.06 -52.39 -18.71
C PHE A 12 -10.40 -51.78 -17.47
N THR A 13 -11.16 -51.11 -16.59
CA THR A 13 -10.64 -50.60 -15.31
C THR A 13 -10.93 -51.52 -14.12
N SER A 14 -11.50 -52.70 -14.37
CA SER A 14 -11.84 -53.65 -13.32
C SER A 14 -10.63 -54.45 -12.88
N ASP A 15 -10.40 -54.54 -11.57
CA ASP A 15 -9.35 -55.38 -10.97
C ASP A 15 -9.53 -56.88 -11.26
N THR A 16 -10.73 -57.29 -11.71
CA THR A 16 -11.06 -58.67 -12.07
C THR A 16 -11.03 -58.91 -13.57
N PHE A 17 -10.53 -57.95 -14.37
CA PHE A 17 -10.39 -58.13 -15.81
C PHE A 17 -9.31 -59.17 -16.12
N SER A 18 -9.67 -60.26 -16.79
CA SER A 18 -8.74 -61.21 -17.40
C SER A 18 -9.31 -61.65 -18.74
N ILE A 19 -8.48 -61.67 -19.78
CA ILE A 19 -8.86 -62.25 -21.08
C ILE A 19 -8.14 -63.59 -21.27
N ASP A 20 -8.89 -64.67 -21.11
CA ASP A 20 -8.41 -66.05 -21.29
C ASP A 20 -9.43 -66.89 -22.06
N SER A 21 -9.15 -68.18 -22.26
CA SER A 21 -10.05 -69.07 -23.00
C SER A 21 -11.46 -69.20 -22.39
N GLU A 22 -11.64 -68.92 -21.10
CA GLU A 22 -12.93 -69.01 -20.41
C GLU A 22 -13.73 -67.72 -20.53
N THR A 23 -13.07 -66.55 -20.46
CA THR A 23 -13.73 -65.24 -20.46
C THR A 23 -13.79 -64.56 -21.84
N ALA A 24 -12.98 -64.99 -22.80
CA ALA A 24 -12.81 -64.30 -24.09
C ALA A 24 -14.11 -64.21 -24.92
N ASP A 25 -14.95 -65.25 -24.95
CA ASP A 25 -16.20 -65.22 -25.72
C ASP A 25 -17.12 -64.10 -25.23
N GLU A 26 -17.28 -63.93 -23.91
CA GLU A 26 -18.12 -62.89 -23.31
C GLU A 26 -17.55 -61.49 -23.59
N ILE A 27 -16.26 -61.29 -23.35
CA ILE A 27 -15.57 -60.01 -23.53
C ILE A 27 -15.61 -59.58 -25.00
N LEU A 28 -15.30 -60.49 -25.93
CA LEU A 28 -15.28 -60.20 -27.36
C LEU A 28 -16.69 -59.93 -27.91
N ARG A 29 -17.73 -60.64 -27.45
CA ARG A 29 -19.12 -60.32 -27.79
C ARG A 29 -19.52 -58.93 -27.29
N TYR A 30 -19.10 -58.54 -26.09
CA TYR A 30 -19.37 -57.21 -25.56
C TYR A 30 -18.70 -56.11 -26.39
N ILE A 31 -17.42 -56.31 -26.76
CA ILE A 31 -16.67 -55.39 -27.61
C ILE A 31 -17.29 -55.28 -29.00
N ALA A 32 -17.65 -56.40 -29.64
CA ALA A 32 -18.26 -56.42 -30.96
C ALA A 32 -19.58 -55.64 -31.00
N ARG A 33 -20.48 -55.91 -30.04
CA ARG A 33 -21.75 -55.18 -29.90
C ARG A 33 -21.56 -53.68 -29.65
N PHE A 34 -20.54 -53.32 -28.87
CA PHE A 34 -20.23 -51.92 -28.63
C PHE A 34 -19.86 -51.21 -29.94
N TYR A 35 -18.97 -51.80 -30.73
CA TYR A 35 -18.53 -51.20 -32.00
C TYR A 35 -19.57 -51.22 -33.11
N GLU A 36 -20.46 -52.20 -33.14
CA GLU A 36 -21.61 -52.20 -34.05
C GLU A 36 -22.53 -51.01 -33.75
N SER A 37 -22.77 -50.72 -32.47
CA SER A 37 -23.69 -49.65 -32.05
C SER A 37 -23.12 -48.24 -32.11
N THR A 38 -21.80 -48.08 -31.99
CA THR A 38 -21.12 -46.78 -31.88
C THR A 38 -20.26 -46.43 -33.09
N GLY A 39 -19.78 -47.43 -33.83
CA GLY A 39 -18.90 -47.30 -34.99
C GLY A 39 -17.48 -46.85 -34.67
N ARG A 40 -17.32 -45.74 -33.95
CA ARG A 40 -16.03 -45.12 -33.59
C ARG A 40 -16.10 -44.42 -32.25
N HIS A 41 -14.99 -44.42 -31.51
CA HIS A 41 -14.85 -43.63 -30.30
C HIS A 41 -14.87 -42.13 -30.54
N ARG A 42 -15.47 -41.40 -29.60
CA ARG A 42 -15.44 -39.94 -29.56
C ARG A 42 -14.30 -39.48 -28.65
N TYR A 43 -13.33 -38.80 -29.25
CA TYR A 43 -12.14 -38.29 -28.54
C TYR A 43 -12.49 -37.46 -27.30
N HIS A 44 -13.51 -36.59 -27.36
CA HIS A 44 -13.90 -35.77 -26.19
C HIS A 44 -14.44 -36.60 -25.02
N ILE A 45 -15.02 -37.78 -25.27
CA ILE A 45 -15.49 -38.69 -24.22
C ILE A 45 -14.31 -39.43 -23.59
N ILE A 46 -13.37 -39.93 -24.42
CA ILE A 46 -12.10 -40.50 -23.94
C ILE A 46 -11.35 -39.48 -23.09
N SER A 47 -11.14 -38.27 -23.60
CA SER A 47 -10.43 -37.21 -22.88
C SER A 47 -11.09 -36.87 -21.54
N ARG A 48 -12.42 -36.74 -21.50
CA ARG A 48 -13.15 -36.51 -20.25
C ARG A 48 -13.02 -37.69 -19.27
N TYR A 49 -13.09 -38.92 -19.77
CA TYR A 49 -12.97 -40.13 -18.97
C TYR A 49 -11.58 -40.26 -18.36
N VAL A 50 -10.53 -40.14 -19.19
CA VAL A 50 -9.13 -40.21 -18.76
C VAL A 50 -8.84 -39.13 -17.73
N ASN A 51 -9.23 -37.88 -17.98
CA ASN A 51 -9.06 -36.79 -17.03
C ASN A 51 -9.73 -37.09 -15.67
N LYS A 52 -10.97 -37.56 -15.69
CA LYS A 52 -11.70 -37.94 -14.46
C LYS A 52 -11.01 -39.07 -13.69
N LYS A 53 -10.49 -40.09 -14.38
CA LYS A 53 -9.84 -41.23 -13.72
C LYS A 53 -8.44 -40.86 -13.21
N MET A 54 -7.69 -40.01 -13.91
CA MET A 54 -6.40 -39.48 -13.44
C MET A 54 -6.53 -38.66 -12.15
N GLU A 55 -7.65 -37.96 -11.94
CA GLU A 55 -7.94 -37.30 -10.65
C GLU A 55 -8.16 -38.31 -9.50
N GLN A 56 -8.57 -39.54 -9.81
CA GLN A 56 -8.85 -40.60 -8.83
C GLN A 56 -7.61 -41.44 -8.51
N GLY A 57 -6.70 -41.61 -9.48
CA GLY A 57 -5.43 -42.32 -9.30
C GLY A 57 -4.78 -42.61 -10.66
N GLN A 58 -3.45 -42.43 -10.75
CA GLN A 58 -2.71 -42.64 -11.98
C GLN A 58 -2.72 -44.11 -12.43
N ASP A 59 -2.63 -45.04 -11.47
CA ASP A 59 -2.63 -46.49 -11.68
C ASP A 59 -3.88 -46.97 -12.43
N ILE A 60 -5.01 -46.27 -12.32
CA ILE A 60 -6.27 -46.64 -13.00
C ILE A 60 -6.14 -46.55 -14.53
N ILE A 61 -5.38 -45.55 -15.03
CA ILE A 61 -5.13 -45.41 -16.47
C ILE A 61 -4.12 -46.47 -16.94
N GLU A 62 -3.15 -46.83 -16.10
CA GLU A 62 -2.19 -47.89 -16.37
C GLU A 62 -2.90 -49.25 -16.51
N TYR A 63 -3.81 -49.59 -15.59
CA TYR A 63 -4.65 -50.78 -15.69
C TYR A 63 -5.53 -50.78 -16.95
N LEU A 64 -6.14 -49.65 -17.28
CA LEU A 64 -6.94 -49.48 -18.49
C LEU A 64 -6.14 -49.77 -19.77
N LEU A 65 -4.96 -49.18 -19.90
CA LEU A 65 -4.07 -49.38 -21.05
C LEU A 65 -3.57 -50.81 -21.12
N TYR A 66 -3.18 -51.38 -19.97
CA TYR A 66 -2.72 -52.77 -19.88
C TYR A 66 -3.79 -53.75 -20.35
N ASN A 67 -5.03 -53.62 -19.84
CA ASN A 67 -6.13 -54.53 -20.16
C ASN A 67 -6.57 -54.41 -21.64
N ILE A 68 -6.54 -53.21 -22.21
CA ILE A 68 -6.79 -53.02 -23.65
C ILE A 68 -5.66 -53.67 -24.47
N HIS A 69 -4.41 -53.51 -24.05
CA HIS A 69 -3.27 -54.12 -24.73
C HIS A 69 -3.32 -55.66 -24.68
N ASP A 70 -3.64 -56.23 -23.52
CA ASP A 70 -3.78 -57.68 -23.35
C ASP A 70 -4.89 -58.25 -24.24
N THR A 71 -5.99 -57.50 -24.40
CA THR A 71 -7.06 -57.84 -25.34
C THR A 71 -6.59 -57.84 -26.80
N ILE A 72 -5.78 -56.85 -27.19
CA ILE A 72 -5.19 -56.77 -28.54
C ILE A 72 -4.25 -57.95 -28.79
N LEU A 73 -3.42 -58.32 -27.81
CA LEU A 73 -2.51 -59.46 -27.89
C LEU A 73 -3.27 -60.78 -28.04
N TYR A 74 -4.36 -60.97 -27.28
CA TYR A 74 -5.21 -62.14 -27.42
C TYR A 74 -5.80 -62.25 -28.84
N LEU A 75 -6.31 -61.13 -29.38
CA LEU A 75 -6.82 -61.08 -30.75
C LEU A 75 -5.75 -61.43 -31.80
N ASP A 76 -4.50 -61.00 -31.61
CA ASP A 76 -3.39 -61.37 -32.50
C ASP A 76 -3.11 -62.88 -32.49
N ILE A 77 -3.13 -63.51 -31.32
CA ILE A 77 -2.95 -64.96 -31.18
C ILE A 77 -4.07 -65.70 -31.92
N VAL A 78 -5.33 -65.27 -31.72
CA VAL A 78 -6.52 -65.85 -32.36
C VAL A 78 -6.44 -65.73 -33.88
N ILE A 79 -6.11 -64.54 -34.40
CA ILE A 79 -5.97 -64.32 -35.85
C ILE A 79 -4.89 -65.23 -36.45
N ALA A 80 -3.79 -65.45 -35.74
CA ALA A 80 -2.65 -66.22 -36.24
C ALA A 80 -2.84 -67.74 -36.17
N HIS A 81 -3.50 -68.26 -35.14
CA HIS A 81 -3.51 -69.71 -34.84
C HIS A 81 -4.90 -70.37 -34.97
N SER A 82 -5.98 -69.60 -34.80
CA SER A 82 -7.34 -70.14 -34.79
C SER A 82 -8.35 -69.14 -35.38
N PRO A 83 -8.20 -68.77 -36.68
CA PRO A 83 -8.98 -67.69 -37.30
C PRO A 83 -10.49 -67.97 -37.34
N ASP A 84 -10.90 -69.25 -37.28
CA ASP A 84 -12.30 -69.66 -37.30
C ASP A 84 -12.96 -69.70 -35.91
N SER A 85 -12.19 -69.64 -34.80
CA SER A 85 -12.70 -69.87 -33.44
C SER A 85 -13.76 -68.86 -32.97
N PHE A 86 -13.79 -67.67 -33.56
CA PHE A 86 -14.76 -66.63 -33.20
C PHE A 86 -15.50 -66.07 -34.41
N LYS A 87 -15.44 -66.79 -35.55
CA LYS A 87 -16.06 -66.33 -36.80
C LYS A 87 -17.55 -66.05 -36.62
N ASP A 88 -18.24 -66.89 -35.84
CA ASP A 88 -19.67 -66.73 -35.52
C ASP A 88 -19.96 -65.43 -34.76
N ILE A 89 -19.09 -65.00 -33.84
CA ILE A 89 -19.26 -63.72 -33.10
C ILE A 89 -19.18 -62.55 -34.09
N PHE A 90 -18.25 -62.61 -35.03
CA PHE A 90 -17.90 -61.46 -35.85
C PHE A 90 -18.71 -61.40 -37.15
N GLU A 91 -19.16 -62.54 -37.70
CA GLU A 91 -20.14 -62.61 -38.78
C GLU A 91 -21.54 -62.15 -38.33
N GLU A 92 -21.93 -62.41 -37.08
CA GLU A 92 -23.19 -61.91 -36.51
C GLU A 92 -23.23 -60.37 -36.37
N ASN A 93 -22.08 -59.71 -36.25
CA ASN A 93 -21.97 -58.27 -35.92
C ASN A 93 -21.39 -57.39 -37.07
N GLU A 94 -21.46 -57.86 -38.33
CA GLU A 94 -20.93 -57.23 -39.57
C GLU A 94 -19.43 -56.84 -39.55
N SER A 95 -18.71 -57.07 -38.45
CA SER A 95 -17.36 -56.54 -38.18
C SER A 95 -16.34 -57.66 -38.14
N SER A 96 -15.24 -57.55 -38.89
CA SER A 96 -14.17 -58.56 -38.83
C SER A 96 -13.32 -58.46 -37.56
N VAL A 97 -12.73 -59.59 -37.12
CA VAL A 97 -11.77 -59.65 -35.99
C VAL A 97 -10.67 -58.59 -36.14
N ALA A 98 -10.13 -58.45 -37.36
CA ALA A 98 -9.09 -57.48 -37.69
C ALA A 98 -9.56 -56.02 -37.57
N GLU A 99 -10.83 -55.73 -37.88
CA GLU A 99 -11.38 -54.38 -37.75
C GLU A 99 -11.55 -53.98 -36.28
N ILE A 100 -11.98 -54.92 -35.42
CA ILE A 100 -12.11 -54.67 -33.98
C ILE A 100 -10.75 -54.46 -33.33
N LYS A 101 -9.74 -55.27 -33.72
CA LYS A 101 -8.36 -55.05 -33.32
C LYS A 101 -7.91 -53.62 -33.65
N LEU A 102 -8.11 -53.18 -34.90
CA LEU A 102 -7.75 -51.84 -35.33
C LEU A 102 -8.48 -50.73 -34.55
N LYS A 103 -9.74 -50.96 -34.15
CA LYS A 103 -10.49 -50.01 -33.33
C LYS A 103 -9.94 -49.94 -31.89
N LEU A 104 -9.55 -51.07 -31.30
CA LEU A 104 -8.90 -51.12 -29.99
C LEU A 104 -7.49 -50.51 -29.99
N GLU A 105 -6.69 -50.72 -31.03
CA GLU A 105 -5.39 -50.05 -31.20
C GLU A 105 -5.56 -48.53 -31.20
N LYS A 106 -6.55 -48.02 -31.94
CA LYS A 106 -6.86 -46.57 -31.94
C LYS A 106 -7.34 -46.06 -30.58
N LEU A 107 -8.08 -46.87 -29.84
CA LEU A 107 -8.51 -46.53 -28.50
C LEU A 107 -7.31 -46.40 -27.55
N TYR A 108 -6.43 -47.40 -27.59
CA TYR A 108 -5.18 -47.42 -26.83
C TYR A 108 -4.37 -46.15 -27.10
N ASP A 109 -4.13 -45.84 -28.38
CA ASP A 109 -3.38 -44.65 -28.79
C ASP A 109 -4.04 -43.36 -28.28
N HIS A 110 -5.37 -43.25 -28.34
CA HIS A 110 -6.08 -42.08 -27.85
C HIS A 110 -5.99 -41.90 -26.33
N ILE A 111 -6.00 -42.98 -25.56
CA ILE A 111 -5.86 -42.94 -24.10
C ILE A 111 -4.42 -42.60 -23.73
N ALA A 112 -3.43 -43.25 -24.35
CA ALA A 112 -2.02 -43.04 -24.08
C ALA A 112 -1.58 -41.60 -24.39
N LEU A 113 -1.99 -41.05 -25.54
CA LEU A 113 -1.70 -39.65 -25.89
C LEU A 113 -2.35 -38.65 -24.92
N GLU A 114 -3.55 -38.97 -24.44
CA GLU A 114 -4.27 -38.12 -23.50
C GLU A 114 -3.62 -38.13 -22.11
N GLU A 115 -3.17 -39.29 -21.64
CA GLU A 115 -2.39 -39.45 -20.41
C GLU A 115 -1.12 -38.59 -20.46
N GLU A 116 -0.31 -38.72 -21.51
CA GLU A 116 0.93 -37.95 -21.67
C GLU A 116 0.66 -36.44 -21.63
N ARG A 117 -0.41 -35.99 -22.33
CA ARG A 117 -0.82 -34.59 -22.34
C ARG A 117 -1.17 -34.08 -20.94
N LEU A 118 -1.92 -34.87 -20.16
CA LEU A 118 -2.35 -34.49 -18.82
C LEU A 118 -1.18 -34.49 -17.83
N ILE A 119 -0.27 -35.46 -17.91
CA ILE A 119 0.98 -35.50 -17.11
C ILE A 119 1.82 -34.25 -17.39
N LYS A 120 2.03 -33.90 -18.66
CA LYS A 120 2.82 -32.72 -19.02
C LYS A 120 2.18 -31.41 -18.54
N ASN A 121 0.86 -31.29 -18.68
CA ASN A 121 0.13 -30.12 -18.21
C ASN A 121 0.19 -29.97 -16.68
N SER A 122 0.07 -31.07 -15.93
CA SER A 122 0.13 -31.04 -14.46
C SER A 122 1.51 -30.61 -13.95
N GLN A 123 2.59 -31.07 -14.58
CA GLN A 123 3.95 -30.63 -14.29
C GLN A 123 4.14 -29.12 -14.51
N ILE A 124 3.73 -28.61 -15.67
CA ILE A 124 3.82 -27.19 -16.01
C ILE A 124 3.04 -26.32 -15.00
N MET A 125 1.81 -26.74 -14.65
CA MET A 125 1.00 -26.06 -13.64
C MET A 125 1.66 -26.09 -12.25
N GLY A 126 2.32 -27.19 -11.89
CA GLY A 126 3.07 -27.33 -10.64
C GLY A 126 4.20 -26.31 -10.51
N PHE A 127 5.02 -26.17 -11.56
CA PHE A 127 6.10 -25.16 -11.61
C PHE A 127 5.55 -23.74 -11.51
N SER A 128 4.51 -23.41 -12.29
CA SER A 128 3.89 -22.09 -12.26
C SER A 128 3.30 -21.75 -10.89
N LYS A 129 2.64 -22.71 -10.23
CA LYS A 129 2.09 -22.52 -8.88
C LYS A 129 3.18 -22.24 -7.86
N MET A 130 4.31 -22.95 -7.93
CA MET A 130 5.45 -22.75 -7.03
C MET A 130 6.11 -21.38 -7.25
N GLU A 131 6.28 -20.97 -8.50
CA GLU A 131 6.81 -19.64 -8.83
C GLU A 131 5.90 -18.52 -8.33
N ILE A 132 4.59 -18.62 -8.57
CA ILE A 132 3.60 -17.67 -8.06
C ILE A 132 3.65 -17.61 -6.53
N GLN A 133 3.68 -18.77 -5.86
CA GLN A 133 3.74 -18.84 -4.40
C GLN A 133 5.01 -18.17 -3.86
N ASN A 134 6.16 -18.41 -4.48
CA ASN A 134 7.43 -17.81 -4.08
C ASN A 134 7.44 -16.28 -4.29
N ASN A 135 6.92 -15.81 -5.43
CA ASN A 135 6.84 -14.39 -5.72
C ASN A 135 5.92 -13.67 -4.72
N VAL A 136 4.74 -14.23 -4.46
CA VAL A 136 3.80 -13.69 -3.47
C VAL A 136 4.41 -13.66 -2.07
N MET A 137 5.10 -14.73 -1.66
CA MET A 137 5.77 -14.79 -0.36
C MET A 137 6.89 -13.73 -0.25
N ASN A 138 7.67 -13.54 -1.32
CA ASN A 138 8.73 -12.55 -1.33
C ASN A 138 8.18 -11.11 -1.25
N GLU A 139 7.14 -10.79 -2.03
CA GLU A 139 6.48 -9.49 -1.95
C GLU A 139 5.86 -9.22 -0.57
N PHE A 140 5.27 -10.25 0.03
CA PHE A 140 4.72 -10.17 1.38
C PHE A 140 5.81 -9.90 2.42
N ASN A 141 6.93 -10.63 2.36
CA ASN A 141 8.07 -10.44 3.27
C ASN A 141 8.67 -9.03 3.15
N VAL A 142 8.83 -8.51 1.93
CA VAL A 142 9.29 -7.13 1.69
C VAL A 142 8.31 -6.12 2.27
N SER A 143 7.00 -6.37 2.14
CA SER A 143 5.97 -5.48 2.69
C SER A 143 5.96 -5.48 4.21
N ILE A 144 6.14 -6.64 4.84
CA ILE A 144 6.26 -6.78 6.29
C ILE A 144 7.51 -6.07 6.82
N ASP A 145 8.67 -6.25 6.19
CA ASP A 145 9.90 -5.57 6.59
C ASP A 145 9.74 -4.04 6.52
N LYS A 146 9.14 -3.52 5.44
CA LYS A 146 8.84 -2.08 5.31
C LYS A 146 7.86 -1.60 6.39
N PHE A 147 6.85 -2.38 6.71
CA PHE A 147 5.86 -2.02 7.74
C PHE A 147 6.48 -2.03 9.14
N GLN A 148 7.29 -3.04 9.47
CA GLN A 148 8.02 -3.12 10.73
C GLN A 148 8.96 -1.93 10.88
N LYS A 149 9.79 -1.63 9.88
CA LYS A 149 10.69 -0.46 9.90
C LYS A 149 9.95 0.85 10.14
N LYS A 150 8.86 1.10 9.41
CA LYS A 150 8.03 2.31 9.64
C LYS A 150 7.41 2.35 11.03
N THR A 151 6.97 1.20 11.54
CA THR A 151 6.40 1.10 12.89
C THR A 151 7.44 1.39 13.96
N ASP A 152 8.66 0.86 13.80
CA ASP A 152 9.78 1.12 14.70
C ASP A 152 10.21 2.58 14.66
N GLU A 153 10.28 3.20 13.48
CA GLU A 153 10.55 4.63 13.31
C GLU A 153 9.49 5.49 14.02
N ILE A 154 8.20 5.18 13.83
CA ILE A 154 7.10 5.88 14.49
C ILE A 154 7.15 5.67 16.00
N SER A 155 7.40 4.45 16.48
CA SER A 155 7.51 4.14 17.90
C SER A 155 8.65 4.91 18.57
N ASN A 156 9.83 4.91 17.95
CA ASN A 156 10.99 5.62 18.46
C ASN A 156 10.77 7.14 18.51
N THR A 157 10.17 7.72 17.46
CA THR A 157 9.83 9.15 17.43
C THR A 157 8.78 9.52 18.46
N LEU A 158 7.75 8.68 18.67
CA LEU A 158 6.75 8.88 19.73
C LEU A 158 7.36 8.81 21.12
N ASN A 159 8.22 7.82 21.39
CA ASN A 159 8.90 7.69 22.69
C ASN A 159 9.76 8.93 22.98
N ALA A 160 10.54 9.40 22.02
CA ALA A 160 11.34 10.62 22.16
C ALA A 160 10.46 11.85 22.42
N ASN A 161 9.35 11.98 21.69
CA ASN A 161 8.39 13.08 21.89
C ASN A 161 7.76 13.02 23.29
N ILE A 162 7.33 11.85 23.77
CA ILE A 162 6.75 11.67 25.10
C ILE A 162 7.76 12.07 26.18
N ILE A 163 8.99 11.58 26.11
CA ILE A 163 10.06 11.93 27.07
C ILE A 163 10.28 13.44 27.07
N THR A 164 10.32 14.07 25.89
CA THR A 164 10.53 15.52 25.78
C THR A 164 9.35 16.32 26.35
N VAL A 165 8.11 15.91 26.07
CA VAL A 165 6.91 16.55 26.61
C VAL A 165 6.87 16.43 28.14
N VAL A 166 7.17 15.25 28.69
CA VAL A 166 7.25 15.03 30.14
C VAL A 166 8.36 15.90 30.76
N GLY A 167 9.54 15.97 30.12
CA GLY A 167 10.63 16.83 30.59
C GLY A 167 10.26 18.31 30.60
N LEU A 168 9.63 18.80 29.54
CA LEU A 168 9.16 20.19 29.46
C LEU A 168 8.04 20.46 30.47
N PHE A 169 7.11 19.53 30.68
CA PHE A 169 6.06 19.65 31.69
C PHE A 169 6.62 19.73 33.11
N SER A 170 7.60 18.88 33.44
CA SER A 170 8.31 18.94 34.72
C SER A 170 9.01 20.29 34.91
N ALA A 171 9.68 20.82 33.88
CA ALA A 171 10.30 22.13 33.92
C ALA A 171 9.28 23.25 34.17
N ILE A 172 8.11 23.21 33.52
CA ILE A 172 7.01 24.16 33.74
C ILE A 172 6.54 24.09 35.21
N ILE A 173 6.34 22.89 35.75
CA ILE A 173 5.93 22.68 37.15
C ILE A 173 6.95 23.28 38.13
N PHE A 174 8.24 23.01 37.92
CA PHE A 174 9.31 23.56 38.78
C PHE A 174 9.37 25.09 38.72
N VAL A 175 9.29 25.68 37.53
CA VAL A 175 9.27 27.15 37.37
C VAL A 175 8.00 27.74 37.99
N PHE A 176 6.86 27.06 37.88
CA PHE A 176 5.60 27.54 38.44
C PHE A 176 5.60 27.51 39.97
N PHE A 177 5.92 26.37 40.59
CA PHE A 177 5.98 26.28 42.06
C PHE A 177 7.15 27.06 42.66
N GLY A 178 8.31 27.06 42.01
CA GLY A 178 9.45 27.88 42.40
C GLY A 178 9.15 29.37 42.29
N GLY A 179 8.50 29.77 41.20
CA GLY A 179 8.01 31.13 40.97
C GLY A 179 7.00 31.58 42.02
N ILE A 180 5.97 30.77 42.30
CA ILE A 180 4.97 31.06 43.34
C ILE A 180 5.61 31.20 44.71
N THR A 181 6.53 30.30 45.07
CA THR A 181 7.20 30.32 46.37
C THR A 181 8.08 31.58 46.50
N GLY A 182 8.84 31.91 45.44
CA GLY A 182 9.63 33.15 45.40
C GLY A 182 8.77 34.41 45.49
N MET A 183 7.67 34.45 44.74
CA MET A 183 6.69 35.55 44.76
C MET A 183 6.10 35.74 46.16
N SER A 184 5.76 34.64 46.84
CA SER A 184 5.23 34.65 48.22
C SER A 184 6.21 35.27 49.20
N SER A 185 7.51 34.95 49.08
CA SER A 185 8.56 35.55 49.93
C SER A 185 8.73 37.05 49.68
N VAL A 186 8.70 37.49 48.42
CA VAL A 186 8.77 38.92 48.08
C VAL A 186 7.55 39.68 48.61
N ILE A 187 6.35 39.11 48.46
CA ILE A 187 5.11 39.71 48.97
C ILE A 187 5.16 39.85 50.50
N LYS A 188 5.64 38.85 51.23
CA LYS A 188 5.85 38.94 52.68
C LYS A 188 6.80 40.09 53.05
N GLY A 189 7.93 40.20 52.35
CA GLY A 189 8.88 41.30 52.56
C GLY A 189 8.29 42.68 52.26
N ILE A 190 7.37 42.80 51.29
CA ILE A 190 6.67 44.06 51.00
C ILE A 190 5.73 44.46 52.14
N PHE A 191 5.05 43.50 52.79
CA PHE A 191 4.14 43.79 53.90
C PHE A 191 4.84 44.36 55.15
N ASP A 192 6.15 44.15 55.29
CA ASP A 192 6.94 44.68 56.40
C ASP A 192 7.37 46.15 56.19
N LEU A 193 7.20 46.71 54.98
CA LEU A 193 7.57 48.08 54.63
C LEU A 193 6.44 49.07 54.96
N LYS A 194 6.79 50.21 55.57
CA LYS A 194 5.82 51.21 56.05
C LYS A 194 5.74 52.48 55.18
N THR A 195 6.77 52.77 54.38
CA THR A 195 6.85 53.98 53.55
C THR A 195 6.37 53.70 52.13
N LYS A 196 5.62 54.64 51.51
CA LYS A 196 5.10 54.47 50.14
C LYS A 196 6.22 54.29 49.11
N ASP A 197 7.28 55.07 49.22
CA ASP A 197 8.40 55.08 48.25
C ASP A 197 9.21 53.78 48.30
N ASP A 198 9.29 53.15 49.48
CA ASP A 198 10.00 51.87 49.68
C ASP A 198 9.27 50.68 49.07
N ILE A 199 7.95 50.79 48.81
CA ILE A 199 7.12 49.71 48.24
C ILE A 199 7.22 49.66 46.70
N ILE A 200 7.49 50.80 46.06
CA ILE A 200 7.46 50.92 44.59
C ILE A 200 8.57 50.07 43.94
N ILE A 201 9.80 50.12 44.49
CA ILE A 201 10.94 49.38 43.94
C ILE A 201 10.71 47.85 43.97
N PRO A 202 10.34 47.22 45.10
CA PRO A 202 9.98 45.80 45.14
C PRO A 202 8.87 45.41 44.15
N LEU A 203 7.87 46.28 43.95
CA LEU A 203 6.73 45.99 43.08
C LEU A 203 7.10 46.05 41.59
N ILE A 204 8.04 46.93 41.22
CA ILE A 204 8.66 46.94 39.89
C ILE A 204 9.43 45.63 39.65
N VAL A 205 10.24 45.19 40.61
CA VAL A 205 10.98 43.92 40.52
C VAL A 205 10.03 42.72 40.41
N LEU A 206 8.95 42.71 41.19
CA LEU A 206 7.91 41.68 41.15
C LEU A 206 7.26 41.58 39.76
N THR A 207 6.91 42.73 39.18
CA THR A 207 6.31 42.82 37.85
C THR A 207 7.28 42.32 36.77
N PHE A 208 8.57 42.68 36.90
CA PHE A 208 9.61 42.22 35.97
C PHE A 208 9.84 40.70 36.06
N ILE A 209 9.91 40.14 37.27
CA ILE A 209 10.02 38.68 37.47
C ILE A 209 8.79 37.97 36.89
N GLY A 210 7.58 38.47 37.16
CA GLY A 210 6.35 37.92 36.58
C GLY A 210 6.34 37.93 35.06
N PHE A 211 6.82 39.01 34.44
CA PHE A 211 6.99 39.11 32.99
C PHE A 211 7.96 38.05 32.44
N VAL A 212 9.12 37.88 33.08
CA VAL A 212 10.10 36.86 32.68
C VAL A 212 9.52 35.46 32.80
N ILE A 213 8.91 35.12 33.94
CA ILE A 213 8.31 33.80 34.20
C ILE A 213 7.22 33.49 33.17
N PHE A 214 6.31 34.43 32.90
CA PHE A 214 5.24 34.25 31.92
C PHE A 214 5.77 33.94 30.52
N ASN A 215 6.78 34.68 30.06
CA ASN A 215 7.39 34.44 28.75
C ASN A 215 8.17 33.12 28.69
N VAL A 216 8.83 32.70 29.78
CA VAL A 216 9.49 31.39 29.88
C VAL A 216 8.46 30.26 29.79
N ILE A 217 7.34 30.34 30.53
CA ILE A 217 6.27 29.34 30.45
C ILE A 217 5.72 29.25 29.02
N PHE A 218 5.46 30.39 28.39
CA PHE A 218 5.00 30.41 27.00
C PHE A 218 6.01 29.78 26.03
N LEU A 219 7.31 30.05 26.19
CA LEU A 219 8.38 29.45 25.39
C LEU A 219 8.39 27.92 25.53
N LEU A 220 8.21 27.40 26.75
CA LEU A 220 8.14 25.96 27.01
C LEU A 220 6.90 25.34 26.37
N LEU A 221 5.72 25.95 26.53
CA LEU A 221 4.48 25.51 25.87
C LEU A 221 4.56 25.56 24.35
N TYR A 222 5.19 26.59 23.79
CA TYR A 222 5.46 26.70 22.35
C TYR A 222 6.38 25.59 21.86
N SER A 223 7.40 25.24 22.65
CA SER A 223 8.32 24.14 22.35
C SER A 223 7.58 22.80 22.33
N ILE A 224 6.72 22.54 23.33
CA ILE A 224 5.83 21.37 23.36
C ILE A 224 4.95 21.33 22.09
N ALA A 225 4.27 22.43 21.77
CA ALA A 225 3.41 22.51 20.60
C ALA A 225 4.18 22.22 19.31
N LYS A 226 5.43 22.69 19.21
CA LYS A 226 6.28 22.44 18.04
C LYS A 226 6.75 20.99 17.94
N ILE A 227 7.07 20.33 19.05
CA ILE A 227 7.44 18.91 19.12
C ILE A 227 6.27 18.01 18.74
N VAL A 228 5.07 18.32 19.24
CA VAL A 228 3.82 17.59 18.91
C VAL A 228 3.24 18.03 17.55
N ASN A 229 3.96 18.91 16.84
CA ASN A 229 3.57 19.48 15.55
C ASN A 229 2.15 20.05 15.50
N LYS A 230 1.70 20.66 16.62
CA LYS A 230 0.44 21.39 16.70
C LYS A 230 0.69 22.88 16.63
N ASN A 231 -0.10 23.55 15.79
CA ASN A 231 -0.09 25.00 15.75
C ASN A 231 -1.03 25.56 16.83
N ILE A 232 -0.47 26.22 17.84
CA ILE A 232 -1.21 26.93 18.89
C ILE A 232 -1.42 28.42 18.58
N GLY A 233 -0.90 28.91 17.45
CA GLY A 233 -1.04 30.29 17.02
C GLY A 233 -2.15 30.48 15.98
N LEU A 234 -2.60 31.72 15.84
CA LEU A 234 -3.53 32.10 14.78
C LEU A 234 -2.85 32.11 13.41
N THR A 235 -3.62 31.80 12.37
CA THR A 235 -3.21 32.00 10.98
C THR A 235 -3.41 33.47 10.61
N ILE A 236 -2.35 34.14 10.15
CA ILE A 236 -2.35 35.59 9.91
C ILE A 236 -1.96 35.87 8.45
N ALA A 237 -2.70 36.74 7.79
CA ALA A 237 -2.31 37.29 6.50
C ALA A 237 -1.13 38.26 6.67
N LEU A 238 0.01 37.89 6.10
CA LEU A 238 1.23 38.70 6.12
C LEU A 238 1.24 39.66 4.91
N PRO A 239 1.61 40.94 5.12
CA PRO A 239 1.75 41.89 4.02
C PRO A 239 2.87 41.43 3.07
N ARG A 240 2.58 41.46 1.77
CA ARG A 240 3.57 41.24 0.70
C ARG A 240 4.25 42.56 0.37
N ALA A 241 5.50 42.48 -0.09
CA ALA A 241 6.17 43.66 -0.62
C ALA A 241 5.60 43.95 -2.01
N ASN A 242 5.38 45.23 -2.30
CA ASN A 242 4.84 45.67 -3.58
C ASN A 242 5.87 45.43 -4.69
N PHE A 243 5.40 45.08 -5.87
CA PHE A 243 6.26 44.86 -7.02
C PHE A 243 6.45 46.17 -7.79
N TYR A 244 7.70 46.52 -8.11
CA TYR A 244 8.01 47.71 -8.89
C TYR A 244 8.61 47.32 -10.23
N SER A 245 7.96 47.68 -11.33
CA SER A 245 8.44 47.47 -12.70
C SER A 245 8.86 48.79 -13.35
N ILE A 246 9.69 48.70 -14.40
CA ILE A 246 9.98 49.82 -15.29
C ILE A 246 9.41 49.44 -16.66
N HIS A 247 8.60 50.31 -17.25
CA HIS A 247 8.10 50.18 -18.61
C HIS A 247 8.68 51.30 -19.47
N ASP A 248 9.06 50.94 -20.70
CA ASP A 248 9.53 51.89 -21.70
C ASP A 248 8.31 52.41 -22.46
N ASP A 249 8.07 53.72 -22.41
CA ASP A 249 7.01 54.35 -23.20
C ASP A 249 7.59 54.73 -24.57
N ILE A 250 7.35 53.84 -25.54
CA ILE A 250 7.91 53.90 -26.91
C ILE A 250 7.53 55.22 -27.62
N GLY A 251 6.50 55.94 -27.15
CA GLY A 251 6.03 57.19 -27.76
C GLY A 251 6.73 58.48 -27.29
N ASN A 252 7.37 58.50 -26.11
CA ASN A 252 7.84 59.75 -25.48
C ASN A 252 9.30 59.71 -24.95
N GLU A 253 10.07 58.64 -25.23
CA GLU A 253 11.43 58.45 -24.67
C GLU A 253 11.47 58.49 -23.12
N THR A 254 10.38 58.11 -22.45
CA THR A 254 10.30 58.14 -20.98
C THR A 254 10.23 56.73 -20.36
N TYR A 255 10.79 56.61 -19.16
CA TYR A 255 10.81 55.40 -18.35
C TYR A 255 9.80 55.52 -17.20
N ALA A 256 8.70 54.78 -17.30
CA ALA A 256 7.63 54.74 -16.30
C ALA A 256 7.94 53.72 -15.20
N VAL A 257 8.05 54.17 -13.94
CA VAL A 257 8.09 53.27 -12.78
C VAL A 257 6.66 53.01 -12.31
N CYS A 258 6.27 51.74 -12.27
CA CYS A 258 4.95 51.30 -11.81
C CYS A 258 5.03 50.52 -10.50
N GLU A 259 3.94 50.54 -9.72
CA GLU A 259 3.70 49.73 -8.52
C GLU A 259 2.45 48.90 -8.74
N ASP A 260 2.59 47.57 -8.82
CA ASP A 260 1.49 46.64 -9.07
C ASP A 260 0.54 47.16 -10.19
N ASP A 261 1.14 47.51 -11.34
CA ASP A 261 0.50 48.07 -12.55
C ASP A 261 -0.02 49.52 -12.48
N ARG A 262 0.14 50.22 -11.35
CA ARG A 262 -0.13 51.67 -11.26
C ARG A 262 1.11 52.51 -11.55
N LEU A 263 1.00 53.46 -12.47
CA LEU A 263 2.06 54.44 -12.73
C LEU A 263 2.34 55.29 -11.49
N LEU A 264 3.58 55.25 -11.00
CA LEU A 264 4.04 56.12 -9.91
C LEU A 264 4.69 57.39 -10.44
N LYS A 265 5.66 57.24 -11.34
CA LYS A 265 6.47 58.35 -11.85
C LYS A 265 7.22 57.97 -13.12
N ALA A 266 7.21 58.87 -14.11
CA ALA A 266 8.02 58.78 -15.32
C ALA A 266 9.34 59.56 -15.17
N PHE A 267 10.37 59.11 -15.88
CA PHE A 267 11.69 59.75 -15.92
C PHE A 267 12.26 59.72 -17.33
N ASP A 268 12.94 60.79 -17.73
CA ASP A 268 13.61 60.86 -19.04
C ASP A 268 14.94 60.08 -19.08
N ASP A 269 15.45 59.64 -17.92
CA ASP A 269 16.72 58.89 -17.80
C ASP A 269 16.51 57.57 -17.04
N ILE A 270 16.86 56.46 -17.68
CA ILE A 270 16.80 55.11 -17.12
C ILE A 270 17.59 54.98 -15.81
N LYS A 271 18.71 55.71 -15.65
CA LYS A 271 19.50 55.70 -14.41
C LYS A 271 18.74 56.36 -13.27
N LYS A 272 17.93 57.39 -13.54
CA LYS A 272 17.06 58.05 -12.54
C LYS A 272 15.89 57.14 -12.18
N ALA A 273 15.24 56.52 -13.17
CA ALA A 273 14.17 55.54 -12.97
C ALA A 273 14.61 54.36 -12.09
N ARG A 274 15.77 53.74 -12.41
CA ARG A 274 16.33 52.64 -11.60
C ARG A 274 16.67 53.06 -10.17
N ARG A 275 17.22 54.25 -9.96
CA ARG A 275 17.51 54.77 -8.59
C ARG A 275 16.22 54.93 -7.78
N TYR A 276 15.18 55.48 -8.40
CA TYR A 276 13.87 55.65 -7.76
C TYR A 276 13.21 54.30 -7.44
N GLN A 277 13.17 53.38 -8.40
CA GLN A 277 12.66 52.01 -8.23
C GLN A 277 13.39 51.27 -7.10
N LYS A 278 14.73 51.34 -7.06
CA LYS A 278 15.55 50.69 -6.03
C LYS A 278 15.23 51.24 -4.63
N ARG A 279 15.06 52.57 -4.50
CA ARG A 279 14.69 53.21 -3.23
C ARG A 279 13.29 52.78 -2.77
N LYS A 280 12.30 52.79 -3.67
CA LYS A 280 10.91 52.36 -3.38
C LYS A 280 10.82 50.88 -3.03
N ARG A 281 11.48 50.01 -3.79
CA ARG A 281 11.59 48.59 -3.50
C ARG A 281 12.23 48.35 -2.14
N PHE A 282 13.33 49.03 -1.84
CA PHE A 282 13.99 48.91 -0.53
C PHE A 282 13.05 49.29 0.61
N LEU A 283 12.37 50.45 0.52
CA LEU A 283 11.38 50.90 1.50
C LEU A 283 10.20 49.93 1.67
N SER A 284 9.66 49.40 0.57
CA SER A 284 8.55 48.44 0.61
C SER A 284 8.96 47.12 1.25
N VAL A 285 10.15 46.63 0.94
CA VAL A 285 10.71 45.40 1.53
C VAL A 285 10.97 45.58 3.02
N THR A 286 11.59 46.69 3.43
CA THR A 286 11.88 46.96 4.85
C THR A 286 10.60 47.16 5.64
N PHE A 287 9.64 47.93 5.13
CA PHE A 287 8.35 48.12 5.78
C PHE A 287 7.56 46.81 5.89
N SER A 288 7.52 46.01 4.81
CA SER A 288 6.88 44.70 4.83
C SER A 288 7.54 43.74 5.82
N TRP A 289 8.87 43.76 5.92
CA TRP A 289 9.60 42.95 6.91
C TRP A 289 9.26 43.38 8.34
N LEU A 290 9.26 44.69 8.61
CA LEU A 290 8.91 45.24 9.92
C LEU A 290 7.46 44.89 10.30
N CYS A 291 6.50 45.12 9.42
CA CYS A 291 5.11 44.76 9.64
C CYS A 291 4.94 43.25 9.81
N ARG A 292 5.69 42.41 9.09
CA ARG A 292 5.69 40.96 9.29
C ARG A 292 6.18 40.59 10.68
N CYS A 293 7.26 41.18 11.17
CA CYS A 293 7.78 40.94 12.52
C CYS A 293 6.75 41.35 13.57
N ILE A 294 6.20 42.56 13.47
CA ILE A 294 5.19 43.08 14.41
C ILE A 294 3.96 42.19 14.42
N LYS A 295 3.40 41.86 13.25
CA LYS A 295 2.21 40.99 13.16
C LYS A 295 2.50 39.58 13.71
N ARG A 296 3.69 39.02 13.48
CA ARG A 296 4.06 37.70 14.02
C ARG A 296 4.21 37.70 15.54
N VAL A 297 4.69 38.78 16.14
CA VAL A 297 4.84 38.85 17.60
C VAL A 297 3.49 39.13 18.27
N LEU A 298 2.74 40.11 17.75
CA LEU A 298 1.51 40.58 18.41
C LEU A 298 0.25 39.79 18.02
N LEU A 299 0.07 39.49 16.74
CA LEU A 299 -1.19 38.90 16.24
C LEU A 299 -1.16 37.37 16.18
N ARG A 300 0.02 36.74 16.22
CA ARG A 300 0.12 35.28 16.21
C ARG A 300 -0.36 34.67 17.53
N TYR A 301 -0.06 35.37 18.63
CA TYR A 301 -0.37 34.96 19.99
C TYR A 301 -1.05 36.12 20.72
N PRO A 302 -2.31 36.45 20.38
CA PRO A 302 -2.97 37.65 20.89
C PRO A 302 -3.08 37.67 22.42
N TYR A 303 -3.31 36.50 23.05
CA TYR A 303 -3.38 36.39 24.51
C TYR A 303 -2.04 36.68 25.19
N VAL A 304 -0.93 36.21 24.61
CA VAL A 304 0.43 36.47 25.13
C VAL A 304 0.79 37.94 24.96
N ALA A 305 0.47 38.50 23.79
CA ALA A 305 0.67 39.91 23.50
C ALA A 305 -0.13 40.81 24.45
N LEU A 306 -1.39 40.48 24.72
CA LEU A 306 -2.24 41.20 25.67
C LEU A 306 -1.65 41.18 27.08
N MET A 307 -1.23 40.00 27.58
CA MET A 307 -0.61 39.89 28.89
C MET A 307 0.70 40.69 28.98
N ASN A 308 1.54 40.65 27.94
CA ASN A 308 2.77 41.43 27.88
C ASN A 308 2.49 42.94 27.87
N VAL A 309 1.44 43.40 27.18
CA VAL A 309 1.00 44.81 27.22
C VAL A 309 0.56 45.20 28.64
N VAL A 310 -0.17 44.33 29.35
CA VAL A 310 -0.56 44.56 30.75
C VAL A 310 0.68 44.71 31.64
N PHE A 311 1.65 43.79 31.55
CA PHE A 311 2.90 43.88 32.34
C PHE A 311 3.67 45.17 32.07
N VAL A 312 3.83 45.56 30.79
CA VAL A 312 4.54 46.79 30.41
C VAL A 312 3.77 48.02 30.89
N SER A 313 2.44 48.03 30.81
CA SER A 313 1.62 49.14 31.29
C SER A 313 1.75 49.33 32.80
N ILE A 314 1.70 48.23 33.57
CA ILE A 314 1.92 48.25 35.02
C ILE A 314 3.33 48.77 35.33
N PHE A 315 4.35 48.27 34.64
CA PHE A 315 5.72 48.73 34.81
C PHE A 315 5.87 50.24 34.57
N LEU A 316 5.28 50.77 33.49
CA LEU A 316 5.33 52.20 33.18
C LEU A 316 4.61 53.06 34.22
N ILE A 317 3.44 52.61 34.70
CA ILE A 317 2.68 53.30 35.76
C ILE A 317 3.53 53.38 37.03
N LEU A 318 4.12 52.27 37.46
CA LEU A 318 4.96 52.22 38.65
C LEU A 318 6.23 53.05 38.51
N TYR A 319 6.85 53.01 37.33
CA TYR A 319 8.03 53.82 37.04
C TYR A 319 7.72 55.32 37.05
N SER A 320 6.52 55.74 36.62
CA SER A 320 6.09 57.14 36.67
C SER A 320 5.78 57.65 38.08
N GLN A 321 5.61 56.73 39.05
CA GLN A 321 5.36 57.04 40.46
C GLN A 321 6.63 57.05 41.32
N LEU A 322 7.77 56.64 40.73
CA LEU A 322 9.10 56.64 41.34
C LEU A 322 9.73 58.05 41.30
#